data_AF-A0A3P1VAG8-F1
#
_entry.id   AF-A0A3P1VAG8-F1
#
_cell.length_a   1.000
_cell.length_b   1.000
_cell.length_c   1.000
_cell.angle_alpha   90.00
_cell.angle_beta   90.00
_cell.angle_gamma   90.00
#
_symmetry.space_group_name_H-M   'P 1'
#
loop_
_entity.id
_entity.type
_entity.pdbx_description
1 polymer ?
#
loop_
_entity_poly.entity_id
_entity_poly.type
_entity_poly.pdbx_seq_one_letter_code
_entity_poly.pdbx_strand_id
1 'polypeptide(L)'
;MPTPATLAGQARRNCHHTTRRTLLNVAVSRAKDRFVLVTNRDGVPRSTHIKALIDYIRFQDPDQIVDGQVFSVFDLLYREYSQRLAHFAARVDGGSRFLSENIMWTLLGDILTDPAYEHLAALPQVRLRDLLPDTSLLNDRQRKFVRSVSAVDFAVYHRVTRRLLLAIEVNGTAFHENNPVQQERDETKRSILAAYGVDVLALPTNGSGEEAKIREALDRALHEGPGGAIMVDEAIEGS
;
A
#
# COMPACT_ATOMS: atom_id res chain seq x y z
N MET A 1 -35.24 -42.10 -24.48
CA MET A 1 -34.48 -43.22 -23.87
C MET A 1 -33.42 -43.64 -24.89
N PRO A 2 -32.12 -43.78 -24.54
CA PRO A 2 -31.54 -43.86 -23.19
C PRO A 2 -30.45 -42.78 -22.86
N THR A 3 -30.22 -42.59 -21.56
CA THR A 3 -29.00 -42.11 -20.86
C THR A 3 -28.34 -43.34 -20.17
N PRO A 4 -27.23 -43.27 -19.39
CA PRO A 4 -26.02 -42.41 -19.36
C PRO A 4 -24.69 -43.21 -19.14
N ALA A 5 -23.51 -42.55 -19.19
CA ALA A 5 -22.33 -42.74 -18.28
C ALA A 5 -21.13 -41.89 -18.79
N THR A 6 -20.66 -40.87 -18.06
CA THR A 6 -19.63 -40.86 -16.99
C THR A 6 -18.18 -40.82 -17.52
N LEU A 7 -17.48 -39.70 -17.28
CA LEU A 7 -16.17 -39.70 -16.61
C LEU A 7 -15.80 -38.29 -16.14
N ALA A 8 -15.64 -38.19 -14.83
CA ALA A 8 -15.11 -37.06 -14.08
C ALA A 8 -13.57 -37.04 -14.13
N GLY A 9 -12.94 -35.87 -13.93
CA GLY A 9 -11.54 -35.82 -13.53
C GLY A 9 -10.78 -34.52 -13.82
N GLN A 10 -10.70 -33.64 -12.80
CA GLN A 10 -9.51 -32.86 -12.38
C GLN A 10 -8.95 -31.82 -13.38
N ALA A 11 -8.93 -30.52 -13.07
CA ALA A 11 -8.03 -29.96 -12.07
C ALA A 11 -8.60 -28.71 -11.38
N ARG A 12 -9.18 -28.93 -10.20
CA ARG A 12 -9.28 -27.94 -9.13
C ARG A 12 -7.91 -27.88 -8.43
N ARG A 13 -7.24 -26.72 -8.39
CA ARG A 13 -6.25 -26.37 -7.35
C ARG A 13 -5.72 -24.94 -7.53
N ASN A 14 -6.18 -24.03 -6.66
CA ASN A 14 -5.35 -23.17 -5.80
C ASN A 14 -6.08 -21.88 -5.39
N CYS A 15 -6.99 -22.02 -4.41
CA CYS A 15 -7.31 -20.95 -3.46
C CYS A 15 -7.22 -21.57 -2.05
N HIS A 16 -6.03 -21.48 -1.44
CA HIS A 16 -5.77 -21.91 -0.06
C HIS A 16 -4.99 -20.82 0.67
N HIS A 17 -5.65 -19.68 0.91
CA HIS A 17 -5.21 -18.74 1.93
C HIS A 17 -6.15 -18.94 3.13
N THR A 18 -5.60 -19.62 4.16
CA THR A 18 -6.07 -19.71 5.56
C THR A 18 -7.53 -20.11 5.85
N THR A 19 -7.98 -21.24 5.30
CA THR A 19 -9.24 -21.92 5.73
C THR A 19 -8.98 -23.29 6.41
N ARG A 20 -7.70 -23.65 6.66
CA ARG A 20 -7.37 -24.90 7.38
C ARG A 20 -7.51 -24.69 8.89
N ARG A 21 -8.33 -25.52 9.54
CA ARG A 21 -8.54 -25.56 11.01
C ARG A 21 -7.24 -25.42 11.80
N THR A 22 -6.17 -26.05 11.33
CA THR A 22 -4.84 -26.02 11.96
C THR A 22 -4.21 -24.63 11.98
N LEU A 23 -4.33 -23.85 10.89
CA LEU A 23 -3.75 -22.51 10.83
C LEU A 23 -4.53 -21.51 11.67
N LEU A 24 -5.86 -21.66 11.72
CA LEU A 24 -6.71 -20.83 12.57
C LEU A 24 -6.39 -21.05 14.05
N ASN A 25 -6.29 -22.32 14.47
CA ASN A 25 -5.93 -22.64 15.85
C ASN A 25 -4.53 -22.14 16.23
N VAL A 26 -3.58 -22.22 15.30
CA VAL A 26 -2.22 -21.69 15.51
C VAL A 26 -2.23 -20.16 15.60
N ALA A 27 -2.99 -19.47 14.75
CA ALA A 27 -3.10 -18.02 14.80
C ALA A 27 -3.73 -17.54 16.11
N VAL A 28 -4.79 -18.21 16.56
CA VAL A 28 -5.46 -17.92 17.84
C VAL A 28 -4.54 -18.23 19.02
N SER A 29 -3.86 -19.37 19.03
CA SER A 29 -3.01 -19.78 20.17
C SER A 29 -1.69 -19.02 20.28
N ARG A 30 -1.22 -18.40 19.18
CA ARG A 30 0.00 -17.56 19.17
C ARG A 30 -0.27 -16.09 19.44
N ALA A 31 -1.51 -15.64 19.33
CA ALA A 31 -1.88 -14.27 19.68
C ALA A 31 -1.67 -14.07 21.19
N LYS A 32 -0.73 -13.18 21.56
CA LYS A 32 -0.40 -12.92 22.97
C LYS A 32 -1.24 -11.79 23.56
N ASP A 33 -1.28 -10.65 22.87
CA ASP A 33 -1.91 -9.43 23.40
C ASP A 33 -3.20 -9.05 22.65
N ARG A 34 -3.28 -9.36 21.35
CA ARG A 34 -4.48 -9.08 20.53
C ARG A 34 -4.64 -10.09 19.40
N PHE A 35 -5.89 -10.40 19.06
CA PHE A 35 -6.27 -11.13 17.86
C PHE A 35 -7.27 -10.29 17.04
N VAL A 36 -6.97 -10.02 15.77
CA VAL A 36 -7.85 -9.25 14.88
C VAL A 36 -8.29 -10.14 13.72
N LEU A 37 -9.61 -10.30 13.55
CA LEU A 37 -10.21 -11.03 12.44
C LEU A 37 -10.94 -10.06 11.53
N VAL A 38 -10.40 -9.83 10.33
CA VAL A 38 -11.05 -9.00 9.30
C VAL A 38 -11.89 -9.90 8.41
N THR A 39 -13.17 -9.56 8.25
CA THR A 39 -14.12 -10.29 7.41
C THR A 39 -15.03 -9.31 6.67
N ASN A 40 -15.54 -9.70 5.51
CA ASN A 40 -16.47 -8.87 4.75
C ASN A 40 -17.87 -8.95 5.40
N ARG A 41 -18.52 -7.80 5.58
CA ARG A 41 -19.84 -7.67 6.22
C ARG A 41 -20.92 -8.50 5.52
N ASP A 42 -20.84 -8.59 4.18
CA ASP A 42 -21.88 -9.19 3.34
C ASP A 42 -21.56 -10.62 2.90
N GLY A 43 -20.39 -11.15 3.28
CA GLY A 43 -19.97 -12.50 2.94
C GLY A 43 -20.20 -13.46 4.10
N VAL A 44 -21.13 -14.41 3.97
CA VAL A 44 -21.12 -15.60 4.84
C VAL A 44 -19.74 -16.24 4.72
N PRO A 45 -18.98 -16.41 5.82
CA PRO A 45 -17.67 -17.04 5.74
C PRO A 45 -17.82 -18.40 5.06
N ARG A 46 -17.18 -18.60 3.90
CA ARG A 46 -17.20 -19.88 3.17
C ARG A 46 -16.66 -21.03 4.04
N SER A 47 -15.91 -20.70 5.09
CA SER A 47 -15.41 -21.62 6.10
C SER A 47 -16.38 -21.73 7.29
N THR A 48 -16.86 -22.94 7.54
CA THR A 48 -17.59 -23.28 8.78
C THR A 48 -16.79 -22.96 10.04
N HIS A 49 -15.45 -23.04 9.98
CA HIS A 49 -14.57 -22.76 11.11
C HIS A 49 -14.42 -21.26 11.39
N ILE A 50 -14.33 -20.43 10.35
CA ILE A 50 -14.29 -18.97 10.52
C ILE A 50 -15.65 -18.48 11.02
N LYS A 51 -16.75 -19.05 10.51
CA LYS A 51 -18.09 -18.76 11.03
C LYS A 51 -18.21 -19.14 12.51
N ALA A 52 -17.78 -20.35 12.89
CA ALA A 52 -17.81 -20.77 14.29
C ALA A 52 -16.95 -19.88 15.20
N LEU A 53 -15.80 -19.40 14.72
CA LEU A 53 -14.97 -18.47 15.48
C LEU A 53 -15.63 -17.09 15.62
N ILE A 54 -16.23 -16.56 14.55
CA ILE A 54 -16.99 -15.31 14.60
C ILE A 54 -18.17 -15.45 15.58
N ASP A 55 -18.92 -16.54 15.51
CA ASP A 55 -20.04 -16.83 16.40
C ASP A 55 -19.55 -16.95 17.86
N TYR A 56 -18.37 -17.56 18.09
CA TYR A 56 -17.76 -17.65 19.41
C TYR A 56 -17.33 -16.27 19.96
N ILE A 57 -16.65 -15.45 19.15
CA ILE A 57 -16.24 -14.09 19.55
C ILE A 57 -17.48 -13.25 19.88
N ARG A 58 -18.51 -13.30 19.03
CA ARG A 58 -19.81 -12.64 19.26
C ARG A 58 -20.47 -13.07 20.57
N PHE A 59 -20.38 -14.35 20.89
CA PHE A 59 -20.98 -14.90 22.10
C PHE A 59 -20.22 -14.47 23.36
N GLN A 60 -18.90 -14.44 23.31
CA GLN A 60 -18.07 -14.11 24.47
C GLN A 60 -18.03 -12.61 24.77
N ASP A 61 -17.94 -11.77 23.74
CA ASP A 61 -17.84 -10.33 23.91
C ASP A 61 -18.44 -9.58 22.71
N PRO A 62 -19.78 -9.36 22.71
CA PRO A 62 -20.47 -8.71 21.60
C PRO A 62 -20.05 -7.25 21.40
N ASP A 63 -19.56 -6.57 22.43
CA ASP A 63 -19.20 -5.14 22.39
C ASP A 63 -17.79 -4.89 21.81
N GLN A 64 -16.95 -5.93 21.71
CA GLN A 64 -15.61 -5.85 21.09
C GLN A 64 -15.63 -5.97 19.56
N ILE A 65 -16.80 -6.20 18.96
CA ILE A 65 -16.95 -6.20 17.51
C ILE A 65 -17.14 -4.78 17.05
N VAL A 66 -16.00 -4.14 16.78
CA VAL A 66 -15.98 -2.84 16.12
C VAL A 66 -16.16 -3.08 14.62
N ASP A 67 -17.27 -2.60 14.06
CA ASP A 67 -17.41 -2.41 12.61
C ASP A 67 -16.41 -1.33 12.16
N GLY A 68 -15.16 -1.72 11.97
CA GLY A 68 -14.11 -0.82 11.51
C GLY A 68 -14.42 -0.36 10.08
N GLN A 69 -14.59 0.94 9.88
CA GLN A 69 -14.68 1.57 8.55
C GLN A 69 -13.31 1.68 7.86
N VAL A 70 -12.32 0.86 8.26
CA VAL A 70 -10.97 0.93 7.70
C VAL A 70 -10.92 0.05 6.45
N PHE A 71 -11.08 0.67 5.29
CA PHE A 71 -10.99 0.03 3.98
C PHE A 71 -9.56 0.08 3.45
N SER A 72 -9.19 -0.92 2.63
CA SER A 72 -7.97 -0.86 1.84
C SER A 72 -8.32 -0.66 0.37
N VAL A 73 -7.70 0.31 -0.30
CA VAL A 73 -7.81 0.41 -1.77
C VAL A 73 -7.10 -0.76 -2.45
N PHE A 74 -6.16 -1.41 -1.76
CA PHE A 74 -5.46 -2.60 -2.25
C PHE A 74 -6.32 -3.86 -2.22
N ASP A 75 -7.54 -3.83 -1.68
CA ASP A 75 -8.50 -4.93 -1.85
C ASP A 75 -8.77 -5.22 -3.34
N LEU A 76 -8.58 -4.23 -4.22
CA LEU A 76 -8.64 -4.38 -5.68
C LEU A 76 -7.56 -5.29 -6.28
N LEU A 77 -6.52 -5.63 -5.52
CA LEU A 77 -5.53 -6.65 -5.93
C LEU A 77 -6.13 -8.08 -5.88
N TYR A 78 -7.29 -8.25 -5.23
CA TYR A 78 -7.99 -9.52 -5.14
C TYR A 78 -9.14 -9.63 -6.14
N ARG A 79 -9.41 -10.85 -6.60
CA ARG A 79 -10.52 -11.13 -7.54
C ARG A 79 -11.90 -10.78 -6.99
N GLU A 80 -12.08 -10.91 -5.68
CA GLU A 80 -13.32 -10.60 -4.99
C GLU A 80 -13.03 -9.40 -4.07
N TYR A 81 -13.65 -8.25 -4.37
CA TYR A 81 -13.55 -7.04 -3.57
C TYR A 81 -14.94 -6.45 -3.30
N SER A 82 -15.05 -5.54 -2.33
CA SER A 82 -16.33 -4.93 -1.94
C SER A 82 -16.95 -4.12 -3.09
N GLN A 83 -18.27 -4.21 -3.30
CA GLN A 83 -18.98 -3.37 -4.26
C GLN A 83 -18.77 -1.87 -4.01
N ARG A 84 -18.43 -1.46 -2.78
CA ARG A 84 -18.07 -0.07 -2.44
C ARG A 84 -16.87 0.45 -3.23
N LEU A 85 -15.94 -0.44 -3.60
CA LEU A 85 -14.78 -0.08 -4.41
C LEU A 85 -15.09 -0.10 -5.92
N ALA A 86 -16.28 -0.50 -6.36
CA ALA A 86 -16.59 -0.60 -7.79
C ALA A 86 -16.44 0.74 -8.53
N HIS A 87 -16.90 1.84 -7.92
CA HIS A 87 -16.73 3.18 -8.50
C HIS A 87 -15.26 3.62 -8.55
N PHE A 88 -14.47 3.28 -7.53
CA PHE A 88 -13.04 3.56 -7.53
C PHE A 88 -12.31 2.69 -8.57
N ALA A 89 -12.60 1.39 -8.62
CA ALA A 89 -12.04 0.42 -9.56
C ALA A 89 -12.24 0.81 -11.02
N ALA A 90 -13.41 1.36 -11.36
CA ALA A 90 -13.72 1.83 -12.71
C ALA A 90 -12.86 3.01 -13.17
N ARG A 91 -12.26 3.75 -12.24
CA ARG A 91 -11.36 4.88 -12.51
C ARG A 91 -9.89 4.52 -12.37
N VAL A 92 -9.58 3.31 -11.89
CA VAL A 92 -8.19 2.87 -11.75
C VAL A 92 -7.56 2.82 -13.13
N ASP A 93 -6.66 3.76 -13.35
CA ASP A 93 -5.89 3.92 -14.57
C ASP A 93 -4.47 4.38 -14.20
N GLY A 94 -3.52 4.11 -15.07
CA GLY A 94 -2.13 4.51 -14.84
C GLY A 94 -1.15 3.81 -15.78
N GLY A 95 -0.02 4.48 -16.02
CA GLY A 95 1.05 3.99 -16.89
C GLY A 95 1.94 2.91 -16.25
N SER A 96 1.76 2.60 -14.97
CA SER A 96 2.58 1.58 -14.32
C SER A 96 2.17 0.17 -14.74
N ARG A 97 3.16 -0.72 -14.86
CA ARG A 97 2.93 -2.15 -15.04
C ARG A 97 2.36 -2.82 -13.77
N PHE A 98 2.47 -2.15 -12.63
CA PHE A 98 2.03 -2.68 -11.34
C PHE A 98 0.67 -2.11 -10.97
N LEU A 99 -0.33 -2.99 -10.83
CA LEU A 99 -1.70 -2.59 -10.49
C LEU A 99 -1.77 -1.84 -9.15
N SER A 100 -0.94 -2.20 -8.17
CA SER A 100 -0.86 -1.51 -6.88
C SER A 100 -0.46 -0.04 -7.02
N GLU A 101 0.44 0.28 -7.96
CA GLU A 101 0.83 1.66 -8.23
C GLU A 101 -0.28 2.41 -8.96
N ASN A 102 -0.98 1.80 -9.93
CA ASN A 102 -2.11 2.46 -10.61
C ASN A 102 -3.27 2.75 -9.64
N ILE A 103 -3.55 1.83 -8.72
CA ILE A 103 -4.49 2.04 -7.61
C ILE A 103 -4.06 3.25 -6.78
N MET A 104 -2.78 3.30 -6.40
CA MET A 104 -2.24 4.39 -5.58
C MET A 104 -2.25 5.74 -6.31
N TRP A 105 -1.91 5.74 -7.60
CA TRP A 105 -1.95 6.93 -8.45
C TRP A 105 -3.35 7.52 -8.52
N THR A 106 -4.35 6.67 -8.70
CA THR A 106 -5.77 7.08 -8.72
C THR A 106 -6.18 7.66 -7.37
N LEU A 107 -5.79 7.02 -6.26
CA LEU A 107 -6.09 7.51 -4.90
C LEU A 107 -5.40 8.86 -4.63
N LEU A 108 -4.14 9.01 -5.00
CA LEU A 108 -3.41 10.27 -4.85
C LEU A 108 -4.06 11.37 -5.68
N GLY A 109 -4.48 11.07 -6.91
CA GLY A 109 -5.23 11.99 -7.75
C GLY A 109 -6.49 12.52 -7.04
N ASP A 110 -7.28 11.62 -6.44
CA ASP A 110 -8.48 11.99 -5.68
C ASP A 110 -8.15 12.89 -4.47
N ILE A 111 -7.16 12.49 -3.66
CA ILE A 111 -6.75 13.26 -2.46
C ILE A 111 -6.30 14.66 -2.86
N LEU A 112 -5.50 14.79 -3.92
CA LEU A 112 -4.96 16.07 -4.37
C LEU A 112 -5.99 16.99 -5.05
N THR A 113 -7.23 16.53 -5.27
CA THR A 113 -8.35 17.41 -5.65
C THR A 113 -8.94 18.18 -4.47
N ASP A 114 -8.64 17.77 -3.24
CA ASP A 114 -9.08 18.46 -2.03
C ASP A 114 -8.48 19.87 -2.00
N PRO A 115 -9.28 20.93 -1.76
CA PRO A 115 -8.77 22.31 -1.64
C PRO A 115 -7.62 22.45 -0.62
N ALA A 116 -7.57 21.61 0.42
CA ALA A 116 -6.48 21.62 1.40
C ALA A 116 -5.10 21.30 0.76
N TYR A 117 -5.08 20.61 -0.37
CA TYR A 117 -3.87 20.15 -1.07
C TYR A 117 -3.74 20.72 -2.48
N GLU A 118 -4.50 21.75 -2.86
CA GLU A 118 -4.54 22.30 -4.23
C GLU A 118 -3.16 22.76 -4.77
N HIS A 119 -2.28 23.17 -3.86
CA HIS A 119 -0.93 23.64 -4.14
C HIS A 119 0.08 22.50 -4.31
N LEU A 120 -0.37 21.24 -4.19
CA LEU A 120 0.44 20.04 -4.32
C LEU A 120 0.19 19.32 -5.65
N ALA A 121 1.21 18.61 -6.10
CA ALA A 121 1.17 17.72 -7.24
C ALA A 121 2.01 16.47 -6.94
N ALA A 122 1.80 15.41 -7.72
CA ALA A 122 2.53 14.16 -7.59
C ALA A 122 3.11 13.73 -8.93
N LEU A 123 4.30 13.14 -8.90
CA LEU A 123 4.94 12.50 -10.04
C LEU A 123 5.15 11.01 -9.74
N PRO A 124 4.77 10.10 -10.66
CA PRO A 124 5.07 8.68 -10.52
C PRO A 124 6.53 8.36 -10.91
N GLN A 125 7.10 7.32 -10.31
CA GLN A 125 8.34 6.64 -10.74
C GLN A 125 9.56 7.57 -10.93
N VAL A 126 9.79 8.47 -9.98
CA VAL A 126 10.89 9.46 -10.07
C VAL A 126 12.21 8.88 -9.55
N ARG A 127 13.27 8.91 -10.36
CA ARG A 127 14.58 8.39 -9.95
C ARG A 127 15.22 9.28 -8.89
N LEU A 128 15.91 8.67 -7.94
CA LEU A 128 16.60 9.41 -6.86
C LEU A 128 17.60 10.43 -7.39
N ARG A 129 18.34 10.09 -8.46
CA ARG A 129 19.29 11.02 -9.08
C ARG A 129 18.63 12.28 -9.67
N ASP A 130 17.35 12.19 -10.04
CA ASP A 130 16.60 13.30 -10.61
C ASP A 130 15.99 14.15 -9.47
N LEU A 131 15.75 13.55 -8.30
CA LEU A 131 15.39 14.25 -7.07
C LEU A 131 16.59 14.89 -6.34
N LEU A 132 17.81 14.39 -6.53
CA LEU A 132 18.98 14.77 -5.74
C LEU A 132 20.10 15.32 -6.62
N PRO A 133 19.96 16.56 -7.13
CA PRO A 133 20.99 17.18 -7.96
C PRO A 133 22.28 17.45 -7.17
N ASP A 134 22.17 17.80 -5.88
CA ASP A 134 23.31 17.87 -4.96
C ASP A 134 23.38 16.60 -4.11
N THR A 135 24.56 15.97 -4.04
CA THR A 135 24.85 14.76 -3.24
C THR A 135 25.90 14.99 -2.16
N SER A 136 26.17 16.25 -1.80
CA SER A 136 27.18 16.67 -0.82
C SER A 136 26.94 16.09 0.58
N LEU A 137 25.69 15.91 0.98
CA LEU A 137 25.29 15.36 2.29
C LEU A 137 25.43 13.82 2.38
N LEU A 138 25.74 13.15 1.27
CA LEU A 138 25.71 11.70 1.16
C LEU A 138 27.11 11.07 1.25
N ASN A 139 27.20 9.92 1.90
CA ASN A 139 28.40 9.08 1.88
C ASN A 139 28.55 8.33 0.52
N ASP A 140 29.70 7.69 0.30
CA ASP A 140 29.99 7.03 -0.99
C ASP A 140 28.99 5.92 -1.36
N ARG A 141 28.54 5.15 -0.37
CA ARG A 141 27.53 4.10 -0.57
C ARG A 141 26.20 4.70 -1.02
N GLN A 142 25.75 5.77 -0.36
CA GLN A 142 24.53 6.50 -0.72
C GLN A 142 24.65 7.16 -2.09
N ARG A 143 25.78 7.80 -2.40
CA ARG A 143 26.04 8.38 -3.74
C ARG A 143 25.97 7.32 -4.85
N LYS A 144 26.51 6.13 -4.61
CA LYS A 144 26.41 5.00 -5.56
C LYS A 144 24.96 4.54 -5.71
N PHE A 145 24.20 4.53 -4.62
CA PHE A 145 22.79 4.16 -4.63
C PHE A 145 21.93 5.16 -5.42
N VAL A 146 22.14 6.47 -5.23
CA VAL A 146 21.45 7.53 -5.99
C VAL A 146 21.68 7.39 -7.49
N ARG A 147 22.90 7.06 -7.92
CA ARG A 147 23.25 6.86 -9.36
C ARG A 147 22.69 5.57 -9.96
N SER A 148 22.09 4.70 -9.16
CA SER A 148 21.46 3.48 -9.65
C SER A 148 20.11 3.76 -10.31
N VAL A 149 19.39 2.70 -10.70
CA VAL A 149 18.02 2.78 -11.23
C VAL A 149 16.97 2.95 -10.12
N SER A 150 17.37 3.21 -8.87
CA SER A 150 16.44 3.39 -7.76
C SER A 150 15.56 4.61 -7.97
N ALA A 151 14.26 4.41 -7.84
CA ALA A 151 13.22 5.44 -7.90
C ALA A 151 12.34 5.38 -6.65
N VAL A 152 11.64 6.47 -6.39
CA VAL A 152 10.46 6.47 -5.51
C VAL A 152 9.23 6.21 -6.37
N ASP A 153 8.24 5.51 -5.83
CA ASP A 153 7.03 5.22 -6.60
C ASP A 153 6.22 6.49 -6.85
N PHE A 154 6.14 7.38 -5.86
CA PHE A 154 5.58 8.71 -6.04
C PHE A 154 6.37 9.78 -5.28
N ALA A 155 6.54 10.92 -5.93
CA ALA A 155 7.09 12.14 -5.36
C ALA A 155 6.00 13.20 -5.27
N VAL A 156 5.60 13.59 -4.06
CA VAL A 156 4.63 14.66 -3.83
C VAL A 156 5.36 15.95 -3.52
N TYR A 157 5.07 17.01 -4.27
CA TYR A 157 5.79 18.28 -4.23
C TYR A 157 4.84 19.46 -4.29
N HIS A 158 5.33 20.61 -3.84
CA HIS A 158 4.62 21.87 -3.95
C HIS A 158 4.73 22.43 -5.37
N ARG A 159 3.61 22.75 -6.03
CA ARG A 159 3.55 23.22 -7.42
C ARG A 159 4.39 24.46 -7.70
N VAL A 160 4.27 25.46 -6.82
CA VAL A 160 4.98 26.76 -6.97
C VAL A 160 6.46 26.67 -6.57
N THR A 161 6.74 26.23 -5.35
CA THR A 161 8.14 26.20 -4.86
C THR A 161 8.93 25.02 -5.40
N ARG A 162 8.29 24.06 -6.09
CA ARG A 162 8.90 22.80 -6.55
C ARG A 162 9.48 21.93 -5.44
N ARG A 163 9.28 22.27 -4.17
CA ARG A 163 9.86 21.53 -3.05
C ARG A 163 9.24 20.15 -2.94
N LEU A 164 10.06 19.10 -2.90
CA LEU A 164 9.62 17.76 -2.55
C LEU A 164 9.21 17.73 -1.07
N LEU A 165 8.00 17.26 -0.81
CA LEU A 165 7.41 17.21 0.55
C LEU A 165 7.36 15.79 1.09
N LEU A 166 7.00 14.83 0.24
CA LEU A 166 6.78 13.46 0.64
C LEU A 166 7.16 12.51 -0.49
N ALA A 167 7.93 11.49 -0.16
CA ALA A 167 8.09 10.30 -1.01
C ALA A 167 7.14 9.20 -0.54
N ILE A 168 6.48 8.53 -1.48
CA ILE A 168 5.59 7.40 -1.21
C ILE A 168 6.14 6.15 -1.90
N GLU A 169 6.15 5.04 -1.17
CA GLU A 169 6.57 3.71 -1.64
C GLU A 169 5.40 2.73 -1.48
N VAL A 170 5.04 2.01 -2.54
CA VAL A 170 3.98 1.01 -2.57
C VAL A 170 4.60 -0.38 -2.47
N ASN A 171 4.65 -0.92 -1.25
CA ASN A 171 5.35 -2.16 -0.97
C ASN A 171 4.45 -3.38 -1.19
N GLY A 172 4.64 -4.08 -2.31
CA GLY A 172 4.03 -5.39 -2.54
C GLY A 172 4.47 -6.40 -1.48
N THR A 173 3.54 -7.15 -0.89
CA THR A 173 3.87 -8.16 0.13
C THR A 173 4.08 -9.57 -0.42
N ALA A 174 3.61 -9.83 -1.65
CA ALA A 174 3.63 -11.17 -2.26
C ALA A 174 5.04 -11.75 -2.50
N PHE A 175 6.10 -10.93 -2.46
CA PHE A 175 7.47 -11.35 -2.78
C PHE A 175 8.55 -10.88 -1.78
N HIS A 176 8.17 -10.18 -0.69
CA HIS A 176 9.12 -9.32 0.04
C HIS A 176 9.24 -9.57 1.55
N GLU A 177 8.34 -10.31 2.20
CA GLU A 177 8.50 -10.64 3.61
C GLU A 177 9.77 -11.51 3.80
N ASN A 178 10.81 -10.92 4.41
CA ASN A 178 12.13 -11.50 4.71
C ASN A 178 13.18 -11.49 3.58
N ASN A 179 13.15 -10.53 2.65
CA ASN A 179 14.32 -10.31 1.77
C ASN A 179 15.29 -9.27 2.38
N PRO A 180 16.43 -9.69 2.98
CA PRO A 180 17.37 -8.76 3.62
C PRO A 180 17.97 -7.74 2.65
N VAL A 181 18.11 -8.10 1.37
CA VAL A 181 18.61 -7.18 0.34
C VAL A 181 17.61 -6.04 0.09
N GLN A 182 16.31 -6.33 0.08
CA GLN A 182 15.30 -5.30 -0.11
C GLN A 182 15.23 -4.37 1.10
N GLN A 183 15.28 -4.92 2.32
CA GLN A 183 15.31 -4.14 3.56
C GLN A 183 16.50 -3.17 3.58
N GLU A 184 17.69 -3.65 3.24
CA GLU A 184 18.89 -2.82 3.18
C GLU A 184 18.77 -1.70 2.13
N ARG A 185 18.14 -1.97 0.98
CA ARG A 185 17.88 -0.96 -0.06
C ARG A 185 16.88 0.08 0.41
N ASP A 186 15.79 -0.33 1.06
CA ASP A 186 14.75 0.55 1.57
C ASP A 186 15.29 1.44 2.70
N GLU A 187 16.10 0.88 3.60
CA GLU A 187 16.81 1.63 4.64
C GLU A 187 17.79 2.64 4.04
N THR A 188 18.57 2.23 3.02
CA THR A 188 19.48 3.13 2.31
C THR A 188 18.70 4.28 1.67
N LYS A 189 17.58 3.99 0.99
CA LYS A 189 16.71 4.98 0.36
C LYS A 189 16.13 5.96 1.38
N ARG A 190 15.59 5.46 2.51
CA ARG A 190 15.07 6.29 3.61
C ARG A 190 16.16 7.18 4.20
N SER A 191 17.35 6.63 4.44
CA SER A 191 18.48 7.41 4.98
C SER A 191 18.90 8.55 4.06
N ILE A 192 18.81 8.34 2.74
CA ILE A 192 19.11 9.36 1.74
C ILE A 192 18.06 10.47 1.80
N LEU A 193 16.77 10.14 1.71
CA LEU A 193 15.71 11.16 1.70
C LEU A 193 15.63 11.92 3.03
N ALA A 194 15.86 11.25 4.16
CA ALA A 194 15.93 11.87 5.47
C ALA A 194 17.11 12.87 5.59
N ALA A 195 18.25 12.62 4.94
CA ALA A 195 19.37 13.56 4.93
C ALA A 195 19.02 14.91 4.27
N TYR A 196 17.96 14.95 3.45
CA TYR A 196 17.44 16.16 2.80
C TYR A 196 16.09 16.62 3.40
N GLY A 197 15.73 16.07 4.57
CA GLY A 197 14.50 16.38 5.29
C GLY A 197 13.22 16.02 4.55
N VAL A 198 13.25 14.96 3.74
CA VAL A 198 12.07 14.41 3.06
C VAL A 198 11.63 13.12 3.73
N ASP A 199 10.37 13.10 4.15
CA ASP A 199 9.74 11.93 4.75
C ASP A 199 9.40 10.87 3.69
N VAL A 200 9.42 9.61 4.11
CA VAL A 200 9.08 8.44 3.28
C VAL A 200 7.92 7.66 3.89
N LEU A 201 6.75 7.77 3.26
CA LEU A 201 5.58 6.98 3.58
C LEU A 201 5.60 5.66 2.81
N ALA A 202 5.81 4.54 3.50
CA ALA A 202 5.63 3.22 2.89
C ALA A 202 4.23 2.68 3.15
N LEU A 203 3.54 2.30 2.07
CA LEU A 203 2.21 1.74 2.07
C LEU A 203 2.27 0.28 1.65
N PRO A 204 2.24 -0.68 2.61
CA PRO A 204 2.26 -2.09 2.28
C PRO A 204 0.92 -2.52 1.67
N THR A 205 0.95 -3.38 0.65
CA THR A 205 -0.27 -3.85 -0.04
C THR A 205 -1.14 -4.79 0.78
N ASN A 206 -0.69 -5.22 1.96
CA ASN A 206 -1.49 -5.95 2.95
C ASN A 206 -1.94 -5.06 4.12
N GLY A 207 -1.73 -3.74 4.01
CA GLY A 207 -2.22 -2.75 4.95
C GLY A 207 -3.66 -2.31 4.65
N SER A 208 -4.13 -1.35 5.44
CA SER A 208 -5.40 -0.65 5.23
C SER A 208 -5.31 0.81 5.68
N GLY A 209 -6.30 1.62 5.31
CA GLY A 209 -6.37 3.03 5.67
C GLY A 209 -5.36 3.89 4.91
N GLU A 210 -5.07 3.55 3.65
CA GLU A 210 -4.08 4.25 2.84
C GLU A 210 -4.41 5.75 2.71
N GLU A 211 -5.67 6.10 2.46
CA GLU A 211 -6.10 7.50 2.33
C GLU A 211 -5.78 8.31 3.59
N ALA A 212 -6.18 7.82 4.76
CA ALA A 212 -5.94 8.51 6.03
C ALA A 212 -4.44 8.70 6.30
N LYS A 213 -3.63 7.66 6.05
CA LYS A 213 -2.17 7.73 6.20
C LYS A 213 -1.52 8.75 5.27
N ILE A 214 -2.00 8.83 4.02
CA ILE A 214 -1.51 9.81 3.05
C ILE A 214 -1.85 11.21 3.54
N ARG A 215 -3.12 11.47 3.90
CA ARG A 215 -3.55 12.79 4.39
C ARG A 215 -2.77 13.23 5.63
N GLU A 216 -2.62 12.36 6.63
CA GLU A 216 -1.80 12.65 7.81
C GLU A 216 -0.33 12.97 7.48
N ALA A 217 0.25 12.27 6.50
CA ALA A 217 1.62 12.54 6.05
C ALA A 217 1.73 13.87 5.30
N LEU A 218 0.75 14.19 4.44
CA LEU A 218 0.68 15.48 3.75
C LEU A 218 0.52 16.63 4.74
N ASP A 219 -0.41 16.51 5.68
CA ASP A 219 -0.66 17.53 6.71
C ASP A 219 0.63 17.79 7.51
N ARG A 220 1.32 16.74 7.93
CA ARG A 220 2.60 16.87 8.65
C ARG A 220 3.65 17.59 7.80
N ALA A 221 3.83 17.17 6.55
CA ALA A 221 4.81 17.76 5.64
C ALA A 221 4.53 19.24 5.32
N LEU A 222 3.27 19.68 5.43
CA LEU A 222 2.87 21.07 5.30
C LEU A 222 3.12 21.90 6.59
N HIS A 223 2.92 21.30 7.76
CA HIS A 223 3.07 21.99 9.05
C HIS A 223 4.52 22.12 9.52
N GLU A 224 5.41 21.19 9.15
CA GLU A 224 6.80 21.17 9.62
C GLU A 224 7.72 22.26 8.99
N GLY A 225 7.16 23.24 8.25
CA GLY A 225 7.96 24.29 7.61
C GLY A 225 8.88 23.73 6.50
N PRO A 226 9.87 24.48 5.98
CA PRO A 226 10.70 24.01 4.87
C PRO A 226 11.67 22.90 5.32
N GLY A 227 11.18 21.67 5.40
CA GLY A 227 11.99 20.47 5.65
C GLY A 227 12.77 19.98 4.42
N GLY A 228 12.24 20.18 3.20
CA GLY A 228 12.86 19.66 1.99
C GLY A 228 13.85 20.62 1.33
N ALA A 229 15.13 20.23 1.22
CA ALA A 229 16.11 20.92 0.36
C ALA A 229 16.01 20.47 -1.13
N ILE A 230 15.14 19.50 -1.42
CA ILE A 230 14.98 18.91 -2.75
C ILE A 230 13.97 19.71 -3.57
N MET A 231 14.39 20.09 -4.78
CA MET A 231 13.56 20.77 -5.78
C MET A 231 13.27 19.79 -6.92
N VAL A 232 12.00 19.60 -7.25
CA VAL A 232 11.55 18.79 -8.37
C VAL A 232 11.67 19.62 -9.65
N ASP A 233 12.55 19.22 -10.56
CA ASP A 233 12.76 19.91 -11.85
C ASP A 233 11.52 19.84 -12.76
N GLU A 234 11.28 20.87 -13.57
CA GLU A 234 10.22 20.90 -14.59
C GLU A 234 10.45 19.85 -15.68
N ALA A 235 11.72 19.49 -15.96
CA ALA A 235 12.05 18.49 -16.97
C ALA A 235 11.50 17.08 -16.64
N ILE A 236 11.18 16.80 -15.37
CA ILE A 236 10.65 15.51 -14.91
C ILE A 236 9.16 15.35 -15.27
N GLU A 237 8.40 16.45 -15.45
CA GLU A 237 6.95 16.41 -15.75
C GLU A 237 6.63 15.99 -17.20
N GLY A 238 7.60 16.08 -18.12
CA GLY A 238 7.39 15.82 -19.55
C GLY A 238 7.92 14.48 -20.08
N SER A 239 8.36 13.57 -19.19
CA SER A 239 9.03 12.30 -19.53
C SER A 239 8.15 11.07 -19.39
#